data_AF-A0A8C9UVS5-F1
#
_entry.id   AF-A0A8C9UVS5-F1
#
_cell.length_a   1.000
_cell.length_b   1.000
_cell.length_c   1.000
_cell.angle_alpha   90.00
_cell.angle_beta   90.00
_cell.angle_gamma   90.00
#
_symmetry.space_group_name_H-M   'P 1'
#
loop_
_entity.id
_entity.type
_entity.pdbx_description
1 polymer ?
#
loop_
_entity_poly.entity_id
_entity_poly.type
_entity_poly.pdbx_seq_one_letter_code
_entity_poly.pdbx_strand_id
1 'polypeptide(L)'
;LSPDSPRLIAPRLLEVGSEKPVSCSLDGLFPAPEAGIYLELGDQRLNPYVTLEGDALMATATVTASAEQEGARQLVCTVTLGGESRETRENLTIYSFPAPLLNLSEPNAPEGKMVTVTCTAGARTLVTLEGIPAAVLGQPAQLQLNVTENDDRRGFFCEAILEVDGEILSKNESAELRVLYGPRLDDSDCPRSWTWPEGPEQTLRCEARGNPAPSVHCARPDGGARDKPRVSSVIWSFTSLYTVSCHHRTLGQGWGPAPSSSSLLLISSAQHGPPICPLTQLDPEGGRSGAFPRSVYQQSHAALPGEAK
;
A
#
# COMPACT_ATOMS: atom_id res chain seq x y z
N LEU A 1 22.82 51.24 19.90
CA LEU A 1 22.66 49.89 19.31
C LEU A 1 23.72 48.99 19.92
N SER A 2 23.42 47.72 20.25
CA SER A 2 24.45 46.77 20.73
C SER A 2 25.59 46.63 19.70
N PRO A 3 26.86 46.39 20.10
CA PRO A 3 27.92 46.03 19.16
C PRO A 3 27.66 44.67 18.48
N ASP A 4 26.84 43.81 19.09
CA ASP A 4 26.58 42.46 18.59
C ASP A 4 25.76 42.49 17.29
N SER A 5 26.06 41.53 16.40
CA SER A 5 25.27 41.29 15.20
C SER A 5 23.99 40.51 15.53
N PRO A 6 22.88 40.74 14.80
CA PRO A 6 21.64 40.01 15.02
C PRO A 6 21.83 38.51 14.82
N ARG A 7 21.17 37.70 15.63
CA ARG A 7 21.19 36.24 15.49
C ARG A 7 20.13 35.83 14.47
N LEU A 8 20.56 35.26 13.36
CA LEU A 8 19.69 34.75 12.29
C LEU A 8 19.62 33.22 12.35
N ILE A 9 18.41 32.67 12.39
CA ILE A 9 18.16 31.23 12.34
C ILE A 9 17.39 30.95 11.06
N ALA A 10 18.01 30.17 10.17
CA ALA A 10 17.46 29.81 8.88
C ALA A 10 17.85 28.38 8.49
N PRO A 11 17.06 27.70 7.64
CA PRO A 11 17.49 26.44 7.05
C PRO A 11 18.63 26.69 6.06
N ARG A 12 19.49 25.69 5.86
CA ARG A 12 20.53 25.73 4.81
C ARG A 12 19.98 25.38 3.43
N LEU A 13 18.97 24.51 3.38
CA LEU A 13 18.34 24.04 2.15
C LEU A 13 16.82 24.27 2.20
N LEU A 14 16.24 24.66 1.08
CA LEU A 14 14.79 24.84 0.93
C LEU A 14 14.30 24.29 -0.42
N GLU A 15 13.36 23.35 -0.38
CA GLU A 15 12.78 22.77 -1.60
C GLU A 15 11.75 23.73 -2.20
N VAL A 16 11.74 23.89 -3.53
CA VAL A 16 10.73 24.67 -4.25
C VAL A 16 9.32 24.20 -3.89
N GLY A 17 8.43 25.15 -3.59
CA GLY A 17 7.05 24.87 -3.16
C GLY A 17 6.90 24.49 -1.68
N SER A 18 7.99 24.42 -0.92
CA SER A 18 7.96 24.27 0.53
C SER A 18 8.05 25.61 1.26
N GLU A 19 7.49 25.66 2.47
CA GLU A 19 7.54 26.82 3.36
C GLU A 19 8.30 26.47 4.64
N LYS A 20 9.22 27.33 5.06
CA LYS A 20 9.96 27.16 6.33
C LYS A 20 10.01 28.47 7.12
N PRO A 21 9.90 28.41 8.46
CA PRO A 21 10.06 29.59 9.30
C PRO A 21 11.54 29.98 9.39
N VAL A 22 11.78 31.29 9.44
CA VAL A 22 13.07 31.92 9.74
C VAL A 22 12.87 32.91 10.87
N SER A 23 13.88 33.06 11.72
CA SER A 23 13.83 34.02 12.82
C SER A 23 15.10 34.84 12.93
N CYS A 24 14.94 36.11 13.27
CA CYS A 24 16.03 37.02 13.54
C CYS A 24 15.80 37.69 14.89
N SER A 25 16.81 37.70 15.76
CA SER A 25 16.71 38.31 17.08
C SER A 25 17.94 39.17 17.41
N LEU A 26 17.73 40.27 18.12
CA LEU A 26 18.81 41.11 18.64
C LEU A 26 18.42 41.68 20.01
N ASP A 27 19.35 41.58 20.95
CA ASP A 27 19.20 42.08 22.31
C ASP A 27 19.98 43.40 22.52
N GLY A 28 19.71 44.10 23.62
CA GLY A 28 20.42 45.33 23.98
C GLY A 28 20.04 46.54 23.11
N LEU A 29 18.77 46.62 22.72
CA LEU A 29 18.19 47.71 21.95
C LEU A 29 17.49 48.70 22.88
N PHE A 30 17.96 49.94 22.91
CA PHE A 30 17.31 50.99 23.68
C PHE A 30 17.19 52.29 22.86
N PRO A 31 15.97 52.81 22.65
CA PRO A 31 14.67 52.20 22.96
C PRO A 31 14.26 51.15 21.90
N ALA A 32 13.91 49.92 22.34
CA ALA A 32 13.54 48.82 21.42
C ALA A 32 12.37 49.11 20.46
N PRO A 33 11.29 49.83 20.85
CA PRO A 33 10.17 50.13 19.94
C PRO A 33 10.53 51.02 18.74
N GLU A 34 11.65 51.75 18.80
CA GLU A 34 12.13 52.59 17.70
C GLU A 34 13.08 51.83 16.76
N ALA A 35 13.41 50.58 17.08
CA ALA A 35 14.26 49.75 16.23
C ALA A 35 13.47 49.26 15.01
N GLY A 36 14.04 49.48 13.82
CA GLY A 36 13.56 48.91 12.57
C GLY A 36 14.23 47.56 12.31
N ILE A 37 13.48 46.58 11.79
CA ILE A 37 14.02 45.30 11.32
C ILE A 37 13.60 45.02 9.89
N TYR A 38 14.57 44.58 9.10
CA TYR A 38 14.44 44.24 7.69
C TYR A 38 14.94 42.81 7.51
N LEU A 39 14.13 41.98 6.87
CA LEU A 39 14.48 40.60 6.58
C LEU A 39 14.27 40.36 5.09
N GLU A 40 15.30 39.89 4.40
CA GLU A 40 15.33 39.81 2.95
C GLU A 40 15.93 38.48 2.50
N LEU A 41 15.35 37.87 1.47
CA LEU A 41 15.87 36.70 0.79
C LEU A 41 16.25 37.06 -0.65
N GLY A 42 17.54 37.17 -0.93
CA GLY A 42 18.01 37.75 -2.20
C GLY A 42 17.45 39.16 -2.36
N ASP A 43 16.66 39.38 -3.41
CA ASP A 43 16.01 40.68 -3.69
C ASP A 43 14.58 40.78 -3.12
N GLN A 44 14.08 39.71 -2.49
CA GLN A 44 12.73 39.66 -1.96
C GLN A 44 12.70 40.07 -0.49
N ARG A 45 12.05 41.20 -0.20
CA ARG A 45 11.77 41.61 1.18
C ARG A 45 10.64 40.78 1.79
N LEU A 46 10.91 40.22 2.96
CA LEU A 46 9.95 39.43 3.73
C LEU A 46 9.10 40.34 4.63
N ASN A 47 7.93 39.84 5.04
CA ASN A 47 7.04 40.53 5.98
C ASN A 47 7.01 39.80 7.33
N PRO A 48 7.99 40.03 8.22
CA PRO A 48 8.06 39.35 9.50
C PRO A 48 7.03 39.87 10.50
N TYR A 49 6.58 38.98 11.37
CA TYR A 49 5.90 39.34 12.61
C TYR A 49 6.96 39.67 13.69
N VAL A 50 6.85 40.84 14.30
CA VAL A 50 7.83 41.36 15.26
C VAL A 50 7.27 41.33 16.68
N THR A 51 8.02 40.74 17.60
CA THR A 51 7.75 40.70 19.03
C THR A 51 8.86 41.44 19.79
N LEU A 52 8.46 42.24 20.78
CA LEU A 52 9.37 43.00 21.64
C LEU A 52 9.29 42.46 23.07
N GLU A 53 10.43 42.27 23.71
CA GLU A 53 10.53 41.85 25.10
C GLU A 53 11.59 42.69 25.82
N GLY A 54 11.15 43.74 26.52
CA GLY A 54 12.08 44.71 27.13
C GLY A 54 12.95 45.40 26.08
N ASP A 55 14.27 45.22 26.20
CA ASP A 55 15.27 45.74 25.27
C ASP A 55 15.66 44.72 24.16
N ALA A 56 14.86 43.67 23.98
CA ALA A 56 15.05 42.64 22.96
C ALA A 56 13.98 42.71 21.86
N LEU A 57 14.40 42.37 20.65
CA LEU A 57 13.57 42.30 19.46
C LEU A 57 13.72 40.92 18.84
N MET A 58 12.60 40.30 18.49
CA MET A 58 12.57 39.08 17.69
C MET A 58 11.58 39.23 16.53
N ALA A 59 12.02 38.86 15.34
CA ALA A 59 11.22 38.86 14.12
C ALA A 59 11.15 37.45 13.55
N THR A 60 9.95 37.01 13.20
CA THR A 60 9.71 35.69 12.59
C THR A 60 8.98 35.86 11.26
N ALA A 61 9.46 35.22 10.20
CA ALA A 61 8.81 35.18 8.91
C ALA A 61 8.76 33.75 8.38
N THR A 62 7.85 33.49 7.45
CA THR A 62 7.87 32.27 6.64
C THR A 62 8.47 32.58 5.28
N VAL A 63 9.39 31.72 4.84
CA VAL A 63 10.01 31.79 3.52
C VAL A 63 9.39 30.73 2.64
N THR A 64 8.92 31.15 1.48
CA THR A 64 8.41 30.31 0.40
C THR A 64 9.44 30.25 -0.73
N ALA A 65 9.88 29.05 -1.09
CA ALA A 65 10.77 28.89 -2.23
C ALA A 65 10.00 28.90 -3.56
N SER A 66 10.34 29.81 -4.45
CA SER A 66 9.86 29.82 -5.83
C SER A 66 10.87 29.18 -6.79
N ALA A 67 10.38 28.67 -7.92
CA ALA A 67 11.24 28.07 -8.96
C ALA A 67 12.20 29.10 -9.59
N GLU A 68 11.79 30.37 -9.65
CA GLU A 68 12.63 31.46 -10.18
C GLU A 68 13.83 31.76 -9.27
N GLN A 69 13.73 31.39 -8.00
CA GLN A 69 14.77 31.61 -7.00
C GLN A 69 15.72 30.42 -6.82
N GLU A 70 15.62 29.37 -7.64
CA GLU A 70 16.50 28.20 -7.54
C GLU A 70 17.99 28.61 -7.58
N GLY A 71 18.80 27.94 -6.76
CA GLY A 71 20.22 28.19 -6.58
C GLY A 71 20.59 28.77 -5.22
N ALA A 72 21.86 29.18 -5.09
CA ALA A 72 22.38 29.79 -3.88
C ALA A 72 21.82 31.21 -3.68
N ARG A 73 21.29 31.47 -2.50
CA ARG A 73 20.67 32.73 -2.07
C ARG A 73 21.23 33.14 -0.71
N GLN A 74 21.13 34.44 -0.42
CA GLN A 74 21.47 35.00 0.89
C GLN A 74 20.21 35.44 1.59
N LEU A 75 20.04 35.00 2.83
CA LEU A 75 19.08 35.56 3.76
C LEU A 75 19.80 36.62 4.60
N VAL A 76 19.28 37.84 4.59
CA VAL A 76 19.88 38.98 5.27
C VAL A 76 18.92 39.52 6.31
N CYS A 77 19.41 39.72 7.53
CA CYS A 77 18.70 40.42 8.58
C CYS A 77 19.44 41.70 8.96
N THR A 78 18.75 42.83 8.87
CA THR A 78 19.29 44.15 9.20
C THR A 78 18.43 44.79 10.27
N VAL A 79 19.06 45.17 11.39
CA VAL A 79 18.42 45.91 12.49
C VAL A 79 18.99 47.32 12.53
N THR A 80 18.11 48.32 12.57
CA THR A 80 18.47 49.74 12.52
C THR A 80 17.92 50.49 13.72
N LEU A 81 18.72 51.34 14.35
CA LEU A 81 18.28 52.21 15.45
C LEU A 81 19.09 53.51 15.44
N GLY A 82 18.41 54.66 15.42
CA GLY A 82 19.07 55.97 15.54
C GLY A 82 20.09 56.27 14.43
N GLY A 83 19.91 55.74 13.22
CA GLY A 83 20.83 55.91 12.08
C GLY A 83 22.00 54.92 12.06
N GLU A 84 22.14 54.06 13.07
CA GLU A 84 23.10 52.96 13.07
C GLU A 84 22.42 51.66 12.61
N SER A 85 23.18 50.75 12.00
CA SER A 85 22.68 49.44 11.57
C SER A 85 23.62 48.30 11.95
N ARG A 86 23.04 47.12 12.17
CA ARG A 86 23.73 45.84 12.31
C ARG A 86 23.10 44.84 11.36
N GLU A 87 23.94 44.01 10.76
CA GLU A 87 23.54 43.07 9.72
C GLU A 87 24.15 41.70 9.98
N THR A 88 23.38 40.64 9.70
CA THR A 88 23.84 39.25 9.64
C THR A 88 23.32 38.60 8.36
N ARG A 89 24.12 37.71 7.78
CA ARG A 89 23.81 37.00 6.55
C ARG A 89 23.94 35.50 6.75
N GLU A 90 23.00 34.75 6.21
CA GLU A 90 23.03 33.28 6.15
C GLU A 90 22.89 32.80 4.70
N ASN A 91 23.59 31.73 4.37
CA ASN A 91 23.50 31.12 3.03
C ASN A 91 22.36 30.10 3.01
N LEU A 92 21.52 30.19 1.97
CA LEU A 92 20.41 29.29 1.71
C LEU A 92 20.51 28.78 0.28
N THR A 93 20.40 27.48 0.06
CA THR A 93 20.27 26.93 -1.31
C THR A 93 18.83 26.48 -1.56
N ILE A 94 18.20 27.10 -2.56
CA ILE A 94 16.88 26.69 -3.05
C ILE A 94 17.08 25.64 -4.14
N TYR A 95 16.38 24.52 -4.05
CA TYR A 95 16.54 23.40 -4.98
C TYR A 95 15.20 22.79 -5.40
N SER A 96 15.20 22.17 -6.57
CA SER A 96 14.06 21.39 -7.07
C SER A 96 14.40 19.90 -7.08
N PHE A 97 13.61 19.10 -6.35
CA PHE A 97 13.78 17.65 -6.32
C PHE A 97 12.44 16.91 -6.49
N PRO A 98 11.90 16.81 -7.72
CA PRO A 98 10.68 16.06 -7.96
C PRO A 98 10.86 14.57 -7.60
N ALA A 99 9.76 13.90 -7.23
CA ALA A 99 9.77 12.47 -6.99
C ALA A 99 10.19 11.69 -8.26
N PRO A 100 10.94 10.58 -8.13
CA PRO A 100 11.29 9.75 -9.28
C PRO A 100 10.05 9.15 -9.93
N LEU A 101 10.06 9.08 -11.26
CA LEU A 101 9.02 8.45 -12.05
C LEU A 101 9.44 7.01 -12.36
N LEU A 102 8.73 6.06 -11.76
CA LEU A 102 8.87 4.63 -12.02
C LEU A 102 7.75 4.16 -12.96
N ASN A 103 8.13 3.68 -14.15
CA ASN A 103 7.20 3.28 -15.19
C ASN A 103 7.43 1.84 -15.63
N LEU A 104 6.33 1.09 -15.77
CA LEU A 104 6.33 -0.26 -16.32
C LEU A 104 5.76 -0.20 -17.73
N SER A 105 6.45 -0.81 -18.70
CA SER A 105 5.98 -0.86 -20.10
C SER A 105 4.57 -1.46 -20.22
N GLU A 106 4.26 -2.43 -19.36
CA GLU A 106 2.95 -3.06 -19.25
C GLU A 106 2.70 -3.45 -17.78
N PRO A 107 1.92 -2.68 -17.01
CA PRO A 107 1.70 -2.95 -15.57
C PRO A 107 0.80 -4.18 -15.32
N ASN A 108 0.02 -4.59 -16.32
CA ASN A 108 -0.78 -5.81 -16.31
C ASN A 108 -0.36 -6.69 -17.49
N ALA A 109 0.70 -7.49 -17.31
CA ALA A 109 1.34 -8.24 -18.40
C ALA A 109 0.95 -9.72 -18.38
N PRO A 110 0.76 -10.38 -19.55
CA PRO A 110 0.57 -11.82 -19.59
C PRO A 110 1.86 -12.59 -19.28
N GLU A 111 1.74 -13.81 -18.77
CA GLU A 111 2.87 -14.73 -18.56
C GLU A 111 3.70 -14.91 -19.85
N GLY A 112 5.03 -14.89 -19.73
CA GLY A 112 5.98 -15.02 -20.83
C GLY A 112 6.21 -13.74 -21.63
N LYS A 113 5.54 -12.63 -21.28
CA LYS A 113 5.80 -11.32 -21.86
C LYS A 113 7.10 -10.75 -21.28
N MET A 114 7.87 -10.08 -22.12
CA MET A 114 9.01 -9.28 -21.67
C MET A 114 8.53 -7.89 -21.25
N VAL A 115 8.76 -7.52 -19.99
CA VAL A 115 8.41 -6.21 -19.43
C VAL A 115 9.68 -5.42 -19.14
N THR A 116 9.65 -4.14 -19.48
CA THR A 116 10.72 -3.19 -19.15
C THR A 116 10.25 -2.27 -18.04
N VAL A 117 11.01 -2.24 -16.94
CA VAL A 117 10.83 -1.30 -15.83
C VAL A 117 11.84 -0.19 -16.01
N THR A 118 11.37 1.05 -16.02
CA THR A 118 12.20 2.24 -16.23
C THR A 118 12.01 3.18 -15.06
N CYS A 119 13.11 3.59 -14.43
CA CYS A 119 13.10 4.70 -13.50
C CYS A 119 13.79 5.91 -14.09
N THR A 120 13.14 7.07 -13.97
CA THR A 120 13.64 8.37 -14.41
C THR A 120 13.46 9.40 -13.30
N ALA A 121 14.36 10.38 -13.22
CA ALA A 121 14.24 11.51 -12.31
C ALA A 121 14.87 12.77 -12.94
N GLY A 122 15.11 13.82 -12.15
CA GLY A 122 15.66 15.08 -12.65
C GLY A 122 17.07 14.95 -13.24
N ALA A 123 17.46 15.87 -14.13
CA ALA A 123 18.73 15.81 -14.87
C ALA A 123 20.01 15.76 -13.99
N ARG A 124 19.94 16.24 -12.74
CA ARG A 124 21.04 16.25 -11.76
C ARG A 124 20.93 15.13 -10.72
N THR A 125 20.05 14.15 -10.95
CA THR A 125 19.81 13.07 -10.00
C THR A 125 20.43 11.77 -10.49
N LEU A 126 20.93 10.96 -9.56
CA LEU A 126 21.31 9.58 -9.82
C LEU A 126 20.13 8.69 -9.42
N VAL A 127 19.67 7.83 -10.33
CA VAL A 127 18.60 6.88 -10.02
C VAL A 127 19.16 5.46 -9.88
N THR A 128 18.59 4.71 -8.95
CA THR A 128 18.91 3.31 -8.68
C THR A 128 17.62 2.50 -8.71
N LEU A 129 17.53 1.52 -9.61
CA LEU A 129 16.37 0.64 -9.78
C LEU A 129 16.72 -0.77 -9.29
N GLU A 130 16.06 -1.27 -8.25
CA GLU A 130 16.35 -2.59 -7.67
C GLU A 130 17.85 -2.80 -7.34
N GLY A 131 18.53 -1.76 -6.88
CA GLY A 131 19.97 -1.77 -6.62
C GLY A 131 20.88 -1.63 -7.85
N ILE A 132 20.31 -1.48 -9.05
CA ILE A 132 21.05 -1.23 -10.30
C ILE A 132 21.09 0.29 -10.53
N PRO A 133 22.25 0.95 -10.38
CA PRO A 133 22.37 2.38 -10.63
C PRO A 133 22.33 2.69 -12.12
N ALA A 134 21.81 3.87 -12.48
CA ALA A 134 21.98 4.44 -13.81
C ALA A 134 23.47 4.66 -14.12
N ALA A 135 23.83 4.55 -15.39
CA ALA A 135 25.21 4.70 -15.84
C ALA A 135 25.76 6.11 -15.59
N VAL A 136 24.90 7.12 -15.72
CA VAL A 136 25.25 8.55 -15.59
C VAL A 136 24.09 9.30 -14.94
N LEU A 137 24.38 10.43 -14.29
CA LEU A 137 23.38 11.37 -13.80
C LEU A 137 22.38 11.78 -14.89
N GLY A 138 21.11 11.84 -14.52
CA GLY A 138 20.02 12.22 -15.41
C GLY A 138 19.62 11.16 -16.45
N GLN A 139 20.33 10.03 -16.54
CA GLN A 139 19.91 8.91 -17.38
C GLN A 139 18.94 7.98 -16.65
N PRO A 140 18.02 7.32 -17.38
CA PRO A 140 17.16 6.31 -16.80
C PRO A 140 17.94 5.06 -16.37
N ALA A 141 17.53 4.45 -15.25
CA ALA A 141 17.85 3.06 -14.94
C ALA A 141 16.76 2.16 -15.54
N GLN A 142 17.16 1.07 -16.19
CA GLN A 142 16.24 0.13 -16.84
C GLN A 142 16.54 -1.30 -16.44
N LEU A 143 15.47 -2.07 -16.23
CA LEU A 143 15.50 -3.49 -15.95
C LEU A 143 14.51 -4.20 -16.86
N GLN A 144 14.97 -5.25 -17.55
CA GLN A 144 14.11 -6.11 -18.35
C GLN A 144 13.96 -7.45 -17.64
N LEU A 145 12.72 -7.94 -17.55
CA LEU A 145 12.43 -9.28 -17.05
C LEU A 145 11.46 -10.00 -17.98
N ASN A 146 11.61 -11.32 -18.03
CA ASN A 146 10.60 -12.19 -18.60
C ASN A 146 9.59 -12.54 -17.51
N VAL A 147 8.34 -12.22 -17.73
CA VAL A 147 7.28 -12.30 -16.71
C VAL A 147 6.87 -13.75 -16.45
N THR A 148 6.85 -14.14 -15.18
CA THR A 148 6.38 -15.46 -14.72
C THR A 148 5.20 -15.33 -13.75
N GLU A 149 4.48 -16.42 -13.48
CA GLU A 149 3.39 -16.43 -12.48
C GLU A 149 3.86 -15.99 -11.08
N ASN A 150 5.14 -16.25 -10.75
CA ASN A 150 5.76 -15.87 -9.49
C ASN A 150 6.02 -14.35 -9.37
N ASP A 151 5.95 -13.61 -10.47
CA ASP A 151 6.12 -12.16 -10.49
C ASP A 151 4.79 -11.42 -10.26
N ASP A 152 3.66 -12.11 -10.06
CA ASP A 152 2.39 -11.43 -9.72
C ASP A 152 2.51 -10.72 -8.36
N ARG A 153 2.18 -9.43 -8.35
CA ARG A 153 2.35 -8.52 -7.21
C ARG A 153 3.80 -8.28 -6.81
N ARG A 154 4.74 -8.47 -7.73
CA ARG A 154 6.13 -8.08 -7.52
C ARG A 154 6.23 -6.56 -7.48
N GLY A 155 6.74 -6.03 -6.37
CA GLY A 155 7.07 -4.62 -6.21
C GLY A 155 8.43 -4.29 -6.85
N PHE A 156 8.50 -3.12 -7.47
CA PHE A 156 9.74 -2.50 -7.94
C PHE A 156 9.96 -1.22 -7.15
N PHE A 157 11.21 -1.01 -6.73
CA PHE A 157 11.64 0.16 -5.97
C PHE A 157 12.65 0.96 -6.78
N CYS A 158 12.40 2.26 -6.89
CA CYS A 158 13.37 3.20 -7.39
C CYS A 158 13.75 4.21 -6.32
N GLU A 159 15.05 4.45 -6.19
CA GLU A 159 15.61 5.51 -5.37
C GLU A 159 16.28 6.55 -6.29
N ALA A 160 15.97 7.82 -6.09
CA ALA A 160 16.67 8.94 -6.67
C ALA A 160 17.48 9.65 -5.60
N ILE A 161 18.71 10.04 -5.95
CA ILE A 161 19.65 10.75 -5.10
C ILE A 161 20.01 12.08 -5.76
N LEU A 162 19.94 13.16 -5.00
CA LEU A 162 20.34 14.52 -5.40
C LEU A 162 21.32 15.08 -4.38
N GLU A 163 22.47 15.58 -4.85
CA GLU A 163 23.42 16.29 -4.00
C GLU A 163 23.23 17.80 -4.13
N VAL A 164 23.03 18.50 -3.01
CA VAL A 164 22.84 19.96 -2.94
C VAL A 164 23.67 20.52 -1.79
N ASP A 165 24.60 21.43 -2.10
CA ASP A 165 25.49 22.08 -1.10
C ASP A 165 26.23 21.09 -0.17
N GLY A 166 26.65 19.94 -0.71
CA GLY A 166 27.32 18.87 0.03
C GLY A 166 26.39 18.00 0.90
N GLU A 167 25.08 18.24 0.87
CA GLU A 167 24.08 17.37 1.50
C GLU A 167 23.47 16.42 0.46
N ILE A 168 23.31 15.16 0.84
CA ILE A 168 22.72 14.12 -0.01
C ILE A 168 21.25 13.97 0.36
N LEU A 169 20.38 14.23 -0.62
CA LEU A 169 18.94 14.09 -0.51
C LEU A 169 18.49 12.84 -1.26
N SER A 170 17.53 12.10 -0.72
CA SER A 170 16.92 10.96 -1.40
C SER A 170 15.40 11.03 -1.45
N LYS A 171 14.84 10.57 -2.56
CA LYS A 171 13.39 10.32 -2.74
C LYS A 171 13.23 8.96 -3.39
N ASN A 172 12.17 8.25 -3.04
CA ASN A 172 11.88 6.94 -3.59
C ASN A 172 10.48 6.89 -4.19
N GLU A 173 10.27 5.90 -5.05
CA GLU A 173 8.96 5.58 -5.62
C GLU A 173 8.86 4.06 -5.80
N SER A 174 7.64 3.54 -5.74
CA SER A 174 7.37 2.11 -5.89
C SER A 174 6.23 1.82 -6.84
N ALA A 175 6.31 0.70 -7.55
CA ALA A 175 5.28 0.26 -8.47
C ALA A 175 5.14 -1.26 -8.42
N GLU A 176 3.91 -1.76 -8.55
CA GLU A 176 3.61 -3.20 -8.51
C GLU A 176 3.29 -3.70 -9.92
N LEU A 177 3.89 -4.83 -10.31
CA LEU A 177 3.54 -5.56 -11.53
C LEU A 177 2.43 -6.57 -11.24
N ARG A 178 1.40 -6.58 -12.09
CA ARG A 178 0.38 -7.63 -12.11
C ARG A 178 0.61 -8.56 -13.30
N VAL A 179 0.58 -9.85 -13.02
CA VAL A 179 0.81 -10.87 -14.04
C VAL A 179 -0.48 -11.62 -14.30
N LEU A 180 -0.90 -11.65 -15.56
CA LEU A 180 -2.05 -12.41 -16.02
C LEU A 180 -1.60 -13.79 -16.49
N TYR A 181 -2.11 -14.84 -15.85
CA TYR A 181 -1.76 -16.21 -16.17
C TYR A 181 -2.98 -17.11 -16.09
N GLY A 182 -2.96 -18.14 -16.94
CA GLY A 182 -4.05 -19.08 -17.07
C GLY A 182 -4.23 -19.92 -15.80
N PRO A 183 -5.44 -20.47 -15.60
CA PRO A 183 -5.73 -21.36 -14.48
C PRO A 183 -4.87 -22.64 -14.51
N ARG A 184 -4.30 -23.00 -13.35
CA ARG A 184 -3.53 -24.23 -13.13
C ARG A 184 -4.13 -25.03 -11.97
N LEU A 185 -4.18 -26.34 -12.16
CA LEU A 185 -4.64 -27.32 -11.17
C LEU A 185 -3.47 -28.25 -10.89
N ASP A 186 -2.63 -27.86 -9.94
CA ASP A 186 -1.47 -28.65 -9.56
C ASP A 186 -1.91 -29.80 -8.66
N ASP A 187 -1.26 -30.96 -8.77
CA ASP A 187 -1.63 -32.16 -8.01
C ASP A 187 -1.46 -31.98 -6.48
N SER A 188 -0.69 -30.97 -6.02
CA SER A 188 -0.58 -30.60 -4.60
C SER A 188 -1.83 -29.88 -4.08
N ASP A 189 -2.39 -28.99 -4.91
CA ASP A 189 -3.45 -28.04 -4.53
C ASP A 189 -4.83 -28.57 -4.96
N CYS A 190 -4.84 -29.45 -5.96
CA CYS A 190 -5.99 -30.23 -6.40
C CYS A 190 -5.54 -31.64 -6.85
N PRO A 191 -5.35 -32.57 -5.89
CA PRO A 191 -5.02 -33.96 -6.15
C PRO A 191 -5.97 -34.61 -7.13
N ARG A 192 -5.39 -35.35 -8.09
CA ARG A 192 -6.16 -36.14 -9.05
C ARG A 192 -6.97 -37.23 -8.38
N SER A 193 -6.51 -37.67 -7.20
CA SER A 193 -7.16 -38.70 -6.43
C SER A 193 -7.16 -38.47 -4.93
N TRP A 194 -8.29 -38.82 -4.33
CA TRP A 194 -8.53 -38.76 -2.90
C TRP A 194 -8.87 -40.14 -2.36
N THR A 195 -8.34 -40.48 -1.20
CA THR A 195 -8.72 -41.70 -0.48
C THR A 195 -9.09 -41.31 0.94
N TRP A 196 -10.35 -41.55 1.30
CA TRP A 196 -10.88 -41.19 2.60
C TRP A 196 -11.23 -42.44 3.42
N PRO A 197 -10.84 -42.48 4.71
CA PRO A 197 -11.36 -43.49 5.62
C PRO A 197 -12.85 -43.24 5.87
N GLU A 198 -13.61 -44.33 5.99
CA GLU A 198 -15.02 -44.30 6.32
C GLU A 198 -15.26 -43.73 7.73
N GLY A 199 -16.28 -42.86 7.89
CA GLY A 199 -16.69 -42.33 9.19
C GLY A 199 -16.69 -40.81 9.29
N PRO A 200 -15.53 -40.13 9.40
CA PRO A 200 -15.48 -38.70 9.65
C PRO A 200 -15.90 -37.86 8.43
N GLU A 201 -16.41 -36.65 8.69
CA GLU A 201 -16.64 -35.63 7.66
C GLU A 201 -15.33 -35.25 6.99
N GLN A 202 -15.30 -35.30 5.65
CA GLN A 202 -14.12 -34.96 4.86
C GLN A 202 -14.42 -33.80 3.93
N THR A 203 -13.52 -32.82 3.92
CA THR A 203 -13.64 -31.67 3.01
C THR A 203 -12.80 -31.90 1.77
N LEU A 204 -13.43 -31.90 0.59
CA LEU A 204 -12.71 -31.87 -0.68
C LEU A 204 -12.01 -30.51 -0.83
N ARG A 205 -10.68 -30.53 -0.92
CA ARG A 205 -9.87 -29.34 -1.17
C ARG A 205 -9.40 -29.38 -2.61
N CYS A 206 -9.77 -28.38 -3.40
CA CYS A 206 -9.26 -28.23 -4.76
C CYS A 206 -9.15 -26.74 -5.03
N GLU A 207 -7.92 -26.24 -5.08
CA GLU A 207 -7.63 -24.85 -5.35
C GLU A 207 -6.99 -24.74 -6.74
N ALA A 208 -7.54 -23.86 -7.57
CA ALA A 208 -6.96 -23.53 -8.86
C ALA A 208 -6.22 -22.19 -8.72
N ARG A 209 -4.94 -22.18 -9.11
CA ARG A 209 -4.17 -20.94 -9.22
C ARG A 209 -4.50 -20.25 -10.54
N GLY A 210 -4.46 -18.92 -10.58
CA GLY A 210 -4.73 -18.15 -11.80
C GLY A 210 -4.95 -16.68 -11.50
N ASN A 211 -4.59 -15.80 -12.44
CA ASN A 211 -4.90 -14.38 -12.37
C ASN A 211 -5.52 -13.91 -13.70
N PRO A 212 -6.83 -13.53 -13.72
CA PRO A 212 -7.73 -13.39 -12.58
C PRO A 212 -8.09 -14.74 -11.92
N ALA A 213 -8.47 -14.67 -10.64
CA ALA A 213 -8.79 -15.85 -9.83
C ALA A 213 -9.83 -16.76 -10.53
N PRO A 214 -9.50 -18.03 -10.79
CA PRO A 214 -10.37 -18.90 -11.59
C PRO A 214 -11.52 -19.48 -10.77
N SER A 215 -12.63 -19.78 -11.44
CA SER A 215 -13.75 -20.50 -10.84
C SER A 215 -13.57 -22.01 -11.00
N VAL A 216 -13.68 -22.77 -9.91
CA VAL A 216 -13.55 -24.24 -9.90
C VAL A 216 -14.92 -24.90 -9.76
N HIS A 217 -15.28 -25.78 -10.68
CA HIS A 217 -16.52 -26.56 -10.63
C HIS A 217 -16.19 -28.05 -10.62
N CYS A 218 -16.47 -28.72 -9.51
CA CYS A 218 -16.26 -30.15 -9.36
C CYS A 218 -17.60 -30.87 -9.48
N ALA A 219 -17.73 -31.78 -10.44
CA ALA A 219 -18.97 -32.50 -10.71
C ALA A 219 -18.73 -34.02 -10.75
N ARG A 220 -19.74 -34.78 -10.32
CA ARG A 220 -19.81 -36.22 -10.51
C ARG A 220 -20.17 -36.51 -11.98
N PRO A 221 -19.49 -37.45 -12.68
CA PRO A 221 -19.82 -37.83 -14.05
C PRO A 221 -21.27 -38.31 -14.19
N ASP A 222 -21.77 -38.98 -13.15
CA ASP A 222 -23.12 -39.55 -13.12
C ASP A 222 -24.09 -38.59 -12.43
N GLY A 223 -24.49 -37.54 -13.16
CA GLY A 223 -25.73 -36.78 -13.00
C GLY A 223 -26.05 -36.12 -11.65
N GLY A 224 -26.02 -34.78 -11.61
CA GLY A 224 -27.14 -34.03 -11.00
C GLY A 224 -26.88 -33.02 -9.89
N ALA A 225 -25.66 -32.84 -9.38
CA ALA A 225 -25.37 -31.79 -8.39
C ALA A 225 -24.45 -30.70 -8.97
N ARG A 226 -25.03 -29.54 -9.28
CA ARG A 226 -24.30 -28.32 -9.64
C ARG A 226 -23.95 -27.56 -8.36
N ASP A 227 -22.93 -27.99 -7.64
CA ASP A 227 -22.48 -27.24 -6.46
C ASP A 227 -21.61 -26.05 -6.89
N LYS A 228 -22.00 -24.86 -6.43
CA LYS A 228 -21.14 -23.67 -6.48
C LYS A 228 -20.04 -23.84 -5.44
N PRO A 229 -18.77 -23.56 -5.75
CA PRO A 229 -17.70 -23.63 -4.76
C PRO A 229 -17.87 -22.47 -3.77
N ARG A 230 -18.53 -22.71 -2.64
CA ARG A 230 -18.23 -21.99 -1.40
C ARG A 230 -17.53 -22.99 -0.50
N VAL A 231 -16.49 -22.54 0.21
CA VAL A 231 -15.87 -23.29 1.30
C VAL A 231 -17.00 -23.69 2.24
N SER A 232 -17.44 -24.93 2.14
CA SER A 232 -18.51 -25.49 2.94
C SER A 232 -18.16 -26.94 3.14
N SER A 233 -18.00 -27.29 4.41
CA SER A 233 -17.80 -28.63 4.91
C SER A 233 -18.95 -29.52 4.42
N VAL A 234 -18.63 -30.56 3.65
CA VAL A 234 -19.61 -31.53 3.18
C VAL A 234 -19.34 -32.85 3.86
N ILE A 235 -20.30 -33.32 4.68
CA ILE A 235 -20.32 -34.67 5.23
C ILE A 235 -20.64 -35.65 4.09
N TRP A 236 -19.63 -36.22 3.44
CA TRP A 236 -19.83 -37.36 2.54
C TRP A 236 -19.88 -38.64 3.37
N SER A 237 -21.06 -39.23 3.49
CA SER A 237 -21.20 -40.65 3.83
C SER A 237 -21.59 -41.42 2.56
N PHE A 238 -21.36 -42.72 2.55
CA PHE A 238 -21.61 -43.74 1.50
C PHE A 238 -20.44 -44.25 0.68
N THR A 239 -20.53 -45.55 0.46
CA THR A 239 -19.63 -46.50 -0.19
C THR A 239 -19.87 -46.53 -1.70
N SER A 240 -19.01 -45.89 -2.50
CA SER A 240 -18.89 -46.15 -3.94
C SER A 240 -17.58 -45.59 -4.51
N LEU A 241 -17.19 -46.02 -5.72
CA LEU A 241 -16.11 -45.39 -6.49
C LEU A 241 -16.62 -44.02 -6.98
N TYR A 242 -15.91 -42.94 -6.65
CA TYR A 242 -16.24 -41.58 -7.09
C TYR A 242 -15.20 -41.10 -8.09
N THR A 243 -15.63 -40.67 -9.26
CA THR A 243 -14.81 -39.76 -10.08
C THR A 243 -15.36 -38.36 -9.86
N VAL A 244 -14.52 -37.39 -9.54
CA VAL A 244 -14.90 -35.99 -9.43
C VAL A 244 -14.08 -35.24 -10.46
N SER A 245 -14.75 -34.72 -11.49
CA SER A 245 -14.11 -33.94 -12.54
C SER A 245 -14.19 -32.46 -12.16
N CYS A 246 -13.05 -31.87 -11.82
CA CYS A 246 -12.95 -30.44 -11.57
C CYS A 246 -12.57 -29.70 -12.86
N HIS A 247 -13.41 -28.75 -13.26
CA HIS A 247 -13.19 -27.87 -14.41
C HIS A 247 -12.97 -26.44 -13.93
N HIS A 248 -12.08 -25.71 -14.60
CA HIS A 248 -11.87 -24.28 -14.35
C HIS A 248 -12.51 -23.43 -15.44
N ARG A 249 -12.81 -22.16 -15.14
CA ARG A 249 -13.21 -21.15 -16.13
C ARG A 249 -12.57 -19.79 -15.83
N THR A 250 -12.09 -19.13 -16.89
CA THR A 250 -11.75 -17.70 -16.91
C THR A 250 -12.96 -16.87 -17.37
N LEU A 251 -13.24 -15.75 -16.71
CA LEU A 251 -14.28 -14.81 -17.12
C LEU A 251 -13.97 -14.26 -18.53
N GLY A 252 -14.86 -14.50 -19.51
CA GLY A 252 -14.81 -13.87 -20.83
C GLY A 252 -14.45 -14.75 -22.04
N GLN A 253 -14.13 -16.03 -21.87
CA GLN A 253 -13.96 -16.98 -22.98
C GLN A 253 -14.96 -18.15 -22.90
N GLY A 254 -15.50 -18.54 -24.05
CA GLY A 254 -16.43 -19.67 -24.19
C GLY A 254 -15.78 -21.01 -23.81
N TRP A 255 -16.60 -22.05 -23.62
CA TRP A 255 -16.17 -23.39 -23.22
C TRP A 255 -15.16 -23.99 -24.23
N GLY A 256 -13.87 -23.83 -23.97
CA GLY A 256 -12.80 -24.59 -24.63
C GLY A 256 -12.48 -25.87 -23.85
N PRO A 257 -12.01 -26.95 -24.50
CA PRO A 257 -11.60 -28.17 -23.83
C PRO A 257 -10.30 -27.92 -23.05
N ALA A 258 -10.28 -28.25 -21.74
CA ALA A 258 -9.08 -28.15 -20.91
C ALA A 258 -8.15 -29.37 -21.13
N PRO A 259 -6.80 -29.21 -21.10
CA PRO A 259 -5.84 -30.28 -21.41
C PRO A 259 -5.54 -31.26 -20.26
N SER A 260 -6.22 -31.17 -19.11
CA SER A 260 -5.95 -32.08 -17.98
C SER A 260 -7.25 -32.46 -17.27
N SER A 261 -7.74 -33.67 -17.57
CA SER A 261 -8.76 -34.35 -16.78
C SER A 261 -8.06 -35.22 -15.75
N SER A 262 -8.35 -34.98 -14.48
CA SER A 262 -7.91 -35.84 -13.38
C SER A 262 -8.97 -36.90 -13.13
N SER A 263 -8.57 -38.18 -13.13
CA SER A 263 -9.45 -39.34 -12.93
C SER A 263 -9.06 -40.09 -11.65
N LEU A 264 -10.06 -40.60 -10.93
CA LEU A 264 -9.94 -41.12 -9.57
C LEU A 264 -10.28 -42.61 -9.54
N LEU A 265 -9.56 -43.40 -8.72
CA LEU A 265 -9.85 -44.81 -8.47
C LEU A 265 -9.84 -45.06 -6.96
N LEU A 266 -10.95 -45.54 -6.42
CA LEU A 266 -11.10 -45.99 -5.02
C LEU A 266 -11.30 -47.50 -5.03
N ILE A 267 -10.75 -48.24 -4.06
CA ILE A 267 -11.01 -49.67 -3.88
C ILE A 267 -11.43 -49.86 -2.43
N SER A 268 -12.70 -50.18 -2.16
CA SER A 268 -13.11 -50.90 -0.94
C SER A 268 -14.56 -51.39 -0.98
N SER A 269 -14.82 -52.44 -0.21
CA SER A 269 -15.97 -53.34 -0.18
C SER A 269 -17.03 -52.97 0.88
N ALA A 270 -18.30 -53.16 0.49
CA ALA A 270 -19.52 -53.47 1.30
C ALA A 270 -20.47 -52.32 1.78
N GLN A 271 -21.54 -52.12 0.99
CA GLN A 271 -23.00 -52.22 1.31
C GLN A 271 -23.60 -51.55 2.60
N HIS A 272 -24.37 -50.44 2.45
CA HIS A 272 -25.83 -50.25 2.79
C HIS A 272 -26.27 -48.77 3.06
N GLY A 273 -27.45 -48.36 2.51
CA GLY A 273 -28.41 -47.32 3.02
C GLY A 273 -28.24 -45.84 2.58
N PRO A 274 -29.30 -45.00 2.43
CA PRO A 274 -29.18 -43.57 2.07
C PRO A 274 -29.58 -42.59 3.22
N PRO A 275 -29.05 -41.35 3.28
CA PRO A 275 -29.56 -40.30 4.15
C PRO A 275 -29.64 -38.92 3.47
N ILE A 276 -30.21 -38.00 4.25
CA ILE A 276 -30.91 -36.77 3.90
C ILE A 276 -30.08 -35.54 4.34
N CYS A 277 -30.10 -34.44 3.57
CA CYS A 277 -29.40 -33.18 3.85
C CYS A 277 -30.25 -32.18 4.68
N PRO A 278 -29.64 -31.36 5.57
CA PRO A 278 -30.19 -30.07 5.97
C PRO A 278 -29.38 -28.89 5.40
N LEU A 279 -30.10 -27.84 5.00
CA LEU A 279 -29.59 -26.54 4.53
C LEU A 279 -29.48 -25.56 5.71
N THR A 280 -28.37 -24.84 5.83
CA THR A 280 -28.35 -23.58 6.59
C THR A 280 -27.54 -22.50 5.90
N GLN A 281 -28.20 -21.37 5.69
CA GLN A 281 -27.77 -20.18 4.98
C GLN A 281 -27.13 -19.20 5.98
N LEU A 282 -25.94 -18.69 5.68
CA LEU A 282 -25.30 -17.59 6.41
C LEU A 282 -25.10 -16.43 5.43
N ASP A 283 -25.85 -15.34 5.64
CA ASP A 283 -25.57 -14.04 5.07
C ASP A 283 -24.81 -13.17 6.10
N PRO A 284 -23.82 -12.36 5.67
CA PRO A 284 -23.09 -11.43 6.51
C PRO A 284 -23.61 -9.99 6.32
N GLU A 285 -23.75 -9.23 7.40
CA GLU A 285 -23.16 -7.89 7.59
C GLU A 285 -23.60 -7.30 8.95
N GLY A 286 -22.69 -6.57 9.58
CA GLY A 286 -22.78 -6.15 10.98
C GLY A 286 -23.61 -4.89 11.24
N GLY A 287 -23.85 -4.65 12.53
CA GLY A 287 -23.98 -3.29 13.07
C GLY A 287 -25.20 -3.03 13.97
N ARG A 288 -24.88 -2.81 15.25
CA ARG A 288 -25.61 -2.04 16.28
C ARG A 288 -26.73 -2.70 17.10
N SER A 289 -26.37 -2.89 18.37
CA SER A 289 -27.06 -2.40 19.57
C SER A 289 -28.46 -2.90 19.88
N GLY A 290 -28.54 -3.69 20.96
CA GLY A 290 -29.56 -3.46 21.98
C GLY A 290 -30.49 -4.65 22.28
N ALA A 291 -30.59 -4.93 23.58
CA ALA A 291 -31.71 -5.55 24.29
C ALA A 291 -31.87 -7.08 24.21
N PHE A 292 -31.47 -7.72 25.31
CA PHE A 292 -32.14 -8.91 25.84
C PHE A 292 -33.66 -8.69 25.96
N PRO A 293 -34.46 -9.75 25.74
CA PRO A 293 -35.34 -10.15 26.83
C PRO A 293 -35.39 -11.65 27.10
N ARG A 294 -35.76 -11.92 28.36
CA ARG A 294 -35.90 -13.19 29.05
C ARG A 294 -36.88 -14.14 28.36
N SER A 295 -36.50 -15.41 28.31
CA SER A 295 -37.37 -16.56 28.09
C SER A 295 -38.39 -16.71 29.23
N VAL A 296 -39.69 -16.73 28.89
CA VAL A 296 -40.76 -17.30 29.72
C VAL A 296 -41.02 -18.71 29.19
N TYR A 297 -40.73 -19.71 30.02
CA TYR A 297 -41.06 -21.11 29.77
C TYR A 297 -42.41 -21.37 30.47
N GLN A 298 -43.44 -21.76 29.72
CA GLN A 298 -44.71 -22.22 30.27
C GLN A 298 -45.12 -23.50 29.54
N GLN A 299 -44.83 -24.65 30.17
CA GLN A 299 -45.29 -25.97 29.76
C GLN A 299 -46.59 -26.31 30.51
N SER A 300 -47.55 -26.78 29.73
CA SER A 300 -48.90 -27.17 30.10
C SER A 300 -48.97 -28.56 30.76
N HIS A 301 -49.63 -28.59 31.91
CA HIS A 301 -50.59 -29.57 32.43
C HIS A 301 -50.49 -31.07 32.07
N ALA A 302 -50.38 -31.89 33.12
CA ALA A 302 -51.16 -33.12 33.28
C ALA A 302 -51.56 -33.26 34.77
N ALA A 303 -52.83 -33.55 35.04
CA ALA A 303 -53.44 -33.61 36.38
C ALA A 303 -53.76 -35.06 36.79
N LEU A 304 -53.33 -35.42 38.02
CA LEU A 304 -54.00 -36.14 39.14
C LEU A 304 -54.73 -37.50 38.91
N PRO A 305 -55.14 -38.25 39.97
CA PRO A 305 -54.92 -38.14 41.43
C PRO A 305 -54.21 -39.41 42.00
N GLY A 306 -53.78 -39.59 43.24
CA GLY A 306 -54.33 -39.20 44.54
C GLY A 306 -55.23 -40.32 45.09
N GLU A 307 -54.69 -41.23 45.91
CA GLU A 307 -55.47 -41.98 46.89
C GLU A 307 -54.71 -42.07 48.21
N ALA A 308 -55.36 -41.57 49.25
CA ALA A 308 -55.06 -41.85 50.64
C ALA A 308 -56.10 -42.85 51.13
N LYS A 309 -55.65 -44.03 51.55
CA LYS A 309 -56.06 -44.67 52.81
C LYS A 309 -55.04 -45.73 53.21
#